data_AF-A0A6A5GDH1-F1
#
_entry.id   AF-A0A6A5GDH1-F1
#
_cell.length_a   1.000
_cell.length_b   1.000
_cell.length_c   1.000
_cell.angle_alpha   90.00
_cell.angle_beta   90.00
_cell.angle_gamma   90.00
#
_symmetry.space_group_name_H-M   'P 1'
#
loop_
_entity.id
_entity.type
_entity.pdbx_description
1 polymer ?
#
loop_
_entity_poly.entity_id
_entity_poly.type
_entity_poly.pdbx_seq_one_letter_code
_entity_poly.pdbx_strand_id
1 'polypeptide(L)'
;MKLLLILLISLGTVNTGKVLVYSPSISRSHLISNGRIADALVDAGHEVVMFIPEYEPLTEFTGTKKAKVITLRNFTTRYADFDDFGKLMLTISRVGFMERLEFENTMADMCDDLMKRRVDLEQLRDIQFDVAFSEQIDLCGVGVIRYLGIKNHLWISTTPIMDNVAYNLGIPSPSSYVPTIEDNDNSDRMNFWQRAFNLYMSTGTQIVNLLATDKTTEVFRKYVPDFPCVREIAANSSLCFVNSDEVLDLQRPTITKTIYVGGLGVSNETKPLDEKFSKIMSKGKEGVVIVSLGSIVPFGDFPEPAKQGVLEAIKEISDYHFLIKIAKKDETTKTLITGIPNIDLVTWLPQVDLLSHPLLKLFVMHGGINGLVETALKAVPQVIIPIFADQQRNGRMAERRGIGKVLSKLEVGKKNFKESVLTVLKTPSYKKNAIRIAKMMREKPFTPEDRLVRWTNFAIDHGVLEEFHVEGSRLSGLVYYNLDVMFTQPGTKIVFNAPYDDKHTYHIKVINSSARRIGYGIKTTNMKRLGVDPPCGVLDPKEAVLLAVSCDAFAFGQEDTNNDRITVEWTNTPDGAAKQFRREWFQGDGMVRRKNLPIEYNP
;
A
#
# COMPACT_ATOMS: atom_id res chain seq x y z
N MET A 1 44.43 -36.66 1.74
CA MET A 1 43.34 -36.61 2.74
C MET A 1 43.13 -35.22 3.34
N LYS A 2 44.17 -34.52 3.84
CA LYS A 2 44.04 -33.12 4.35
C LYS A 2 43.56 -32.10 3.30
N LEU A 3 44.00 -32.20 2.04
CA LEU A 3 43.50 -31.33 0.96
C LEU A 3 42.02 -31.58 0.62
N LEU A 4 41.53 -32.81 0.78
CA LEU A 4 40.12 -33.14 0.54
C LEU A 4 39.22 -32.58 1.64
N LEU A 5 39.69 -32.60 2.90
CA LEU A 5 38.99 -31.98 4.03
C LEU A 5 38.92 -30.45 3.88
N ILE A 6 39.99 -29.81 3.40
CA ILE A 6 40.00 -28.36 3.14
C ILE A 6 39.08 -28.03 1.96
N LEU A 7 39.04 -28.87 0.91
CA LEU A 7 38.08 -28.72 -0.19
C LEU A 7 36.62 -28.88 0.28
N LEU A 8 36.37 -29.82 1.21
CA LEU A 8 35.07 -30.04 1.85
C LEU A 8 34.64 -28.92 2.80
N ILE A 9 35.59 -28.21 3.41
CA ILE A 9 35.31 -27.02 4.24
C ILE A 9 35.14 -25.77 3.37
N SER A 10 35.71 -25.75 2.15
CA SER A 10 35.49 -24.69 1.15
C SER A 10 34.25 -24.89 0.27
N LEU A 11 33.58 -26.04 0.37
CA LEU A 11 32.17 -26.14 -0.03
C LEU A 11 31.40 -25.34 1.00
N GLY A 12 31.08 -24.08 0.64
CA GLY A 12 30.53 -23.08 1.56
C GLY A 12 29.46 -23.68 2.47
N THR A 13 29.56 -23.36 3.75
CA THR A 13 28.46 -23.57 4.69
C THR A 13 27.22 -22.94 4.09
N VAL A 14 26.33 -23.75 3.50
CA VAL A 14 24.98 -23.31 3.16
C VAL A 14 24.38 -22.94 4.51
N ASN A 15 24.13 -21.66 4.71
CA ASN A 15 23.60 -21.17 5.97
C ASN A 15 22.12 -21.56 6.05
N THR A 16 21.86 -22.75 6.56
CA THR A 16 20.51 -23.29 6.72
C THR A 16 19.86 -22.69 7.96
N GLY A 17 19.09 -21.62 7.78
CA GLY A 17 18.17 -21.14 8.80
C GLY A 17 16.80 -21.86 8.78
N LYS A 18 16.15 -21.91 9.94
CA LYS A 18 14.76 -22.31 10.13
C LYS A 18 13.83 -21.11 9.96
N VAL A 19 12.96 -21.17 8.97
CA VAL A 19 12.09 -20.07 8.58
C VAL A 19 10.63 -20.41 8.82
N LEU A 20 9.91 -19.55 9.53
CA LEU A 20 8.46 -19.59 9.62
C LEU A 20 7.84 -18.63 8.60
N VAL A 21 6.88 -19.10 7.80
CA VAL A 21 6.04 -18.26 6.94
C VAL A 21 4.60 -18.31 7.45
N TYR A 22 4.15 -17.27 8.15
CA TYR A 22 2.76 -17.12 8.58
C TYR A 22 1.93 -16.62 7.38
N SER A 23 1.01 -17.45 6.91
CA SER A 23 0.25 -17.19 5.69
C SER A 23 -1.23 -17.58 5.85
N PRO A 24 -2.09 -16.67 6.33
CA PRO A 24 -3.52 -16.94 6.51
C PRO A 24 -4.20 -17.24 5.16
N SER A 25 -5.19 -18.14 5.16
CA SER A 25 -5.94 -18.49 3.94
C SER A 25 -7.00 -17.43 3.59
N ILE A 26 -6.58 -16.20 3.31
CA ILE A 26 -7.49 -15.10 2.93
C ILE A 26 -7.99 -15.27 1.50
N SER A 27 -7.07 -15.64 0.60
CA SER A 27 -7.42 -15.99 -0.77
C SER A 27 -6.32 -16.84 -1.41
N ARG A 28 -6.65 -17.48 -2.52
CA ARG A 28 -5.68 -18.28 -3.29
C ARG A 28 -4.46 -17.48 -3.74
N SER A 29 -4.63 -16.20 -4.10
CA SER A 29 -3.50 -15.36 -4.56
C SER A 29 -2.48 -15.07 -3.47
N HIS A 30 -2.92 -14.88 -2.22
CA HIS A 30 -2.01 -14.68 -1.09
C HIS A 30 -1.24 -15.97 -0.77
N LEU A 31 -1.94 -17.12 -0.72
CA LEU A 31 -1.28 -18.41 -0.54
C LEU A 31 -0.25 -18.70 -1.65
N ILE A 32 -0.55 -18.36 -2.92
CA ILE A 32 0.42 -18.49 -4.02
C ILE A 32 1.66 -17.62 -3.78
N SER A 33 1.46 -16.35 -3.42
CA SER A 33 2.58 -15.41 -3.20
C SER A 33 3.47 -15.89 -2.06
N ASN A 34 2.88 -16.28 -0.93
CA ASN A 34 3.62 -16.69 0.25
C ASN A 34 4.23 -18.08 0.08
N GLY A 35 3.55 -18.97 -0.65
CA GLY A 35 4.08 -20.26 -1.05
C GLY A 35 5.28 -20.15 -1.98
N ARG A 36 5.33 -19.16 -2.89
CA ARG A 36 6.51 -18.87 -3.72
C ARG A 36 7.70 -18.39 -2.89
N ILE A 37 7.47 -17.56 -1.87
CA ILE A 37 8.50 -17.18 -0.89
C ILE A 37 9.02 -18.42 -0.17
N ALA A 38 8.12 -19.26 0.35
CA ALA A 38 8.49 -20.47 1.05
C ALA A 38 9.29 -21.43 0.15
N ASP A 39 8.82 -21.68 -1.08
CA ASP A 39 9.48 -22.58 -2.04
C ASP A 39 10.88 -22.08 -2.42
N ALA A 40 11.05 -20.77 -2.66
CA ALA A 40 12.36 -20.19 -3.00
C ALA A 40 13.37 -20.31 -1.84
N LEU A 41 12.91 -20.18 -0.60
CA LEU A 41 13.76 -20.37 0.57
C LEU A 41 14.11 -21.86 0.81
N VAL A 42 13.18 -22.79 0.52
CA VAL A 42 13.50 -24.23 0.52
C VAL A 42 14.56 -24.55 -0.54
N ASP A 43 14.43 -23.98 -1.75
CA ASP A 43 15.42 -24.16 -2.83
C ASP A 43 16.80 -23.61 -2.47
N ALA A 44 16.86 -22.59 -1.61
CA ALA A 44 18.09 -22.04 -1.06
C ALA A 44 18.69 -22.87 0.10
N GLY A 45 18.01 -23.94 0.54
CA GLY A 45 18.49 -24.86 1.57
C GLY A 45 18.01 -24.55 2.99
N HIS A 46 16.99 -23.71 3.16
CA HIS A 46 16.37 -23.45 4.47
C HIS A 46 15.36 -24.52 4.87
N GLU A 47 15.22 -24.74 6.18
CA GLU A 47 14.09 -25.50 6.72
C GLU A 47 12.88 -24.56 6.83
N VAL A 48 11.93 -24.66 5.90
CA VAL A 48 10.79 -23.73 5.85
C VAL A 48 9.50 -24.42 6.30
N VAL A 49 8.83 -23.78 7.26
CA VAL A 49 7.48 -24.14 7.69
C VAL A 49 6.51 -23.04 7.28
N MET A 50 5.55 -23.37 6.43
CA MET A 50 4.43 -22.50 6.11
C MET A 50 3.27 -22.82 7.06
N PHE A 51 2.98 -21.90 7.97
CA PHE A 51 1.84 -22.00 8.87
C PHE A 51 0.62 -21.29 8.27
N ILE A 52 -0.48 -22.03 8.12
CA ILE A 52 -1.72 -21.56 7.53
C ILE A 52 -2.82 -21.62 8.59
N PRO A 53 -3.18 -20.50 9.25
CA PRO A 53 -4.47 -20.41 9.92
C PRO A 53 -5.57 -20.35 8.85
N GLU A 54 -6.44 -21.36 8.84
CA GLU A 54 -7.50 -21.49 7.85
C GLU A 54 -8.68 -20.55 8.14
N TYR A 55 -8.73 -19.43 7.42
CA TYR A 55 -9.79 -18.42 7.44
C TYR A 55 -10.89 -18.81 6.45
N GLU A 56 -10.55 -18.80 5.16
CA GLU A 56 -11.36 -19.41 4.10
C GLU A 56 -11.01 -20.90 3.98
N PRO A 57 -11.99 -21.82 3.94
CA PRO A 57 -11.75 -23.26 3.78
C PRO A 57 -11.35 -23.62 2.34
N LEU A 58 -10.16 -23.20 1.92
CA LEU A 58 -9.60 -23.40 0.57
C LEU A 58 -9.13 -24.85 0.31
N THR A 59 -9.82 -25.85 0.86
CA THR A 59 -9.56 -27.31 0.83
C THR A 59 -8.40 -27.75 -0.08
N GLU A 60 -7.33 -28.26 0.55
CA GLU A 60 -6.09 -28.80 -0.04
C GLU A 60 -5.13 -27.80 -0.71
N PHE A 61 -5.55 -26.56 -0.98
CA PHE A 61 -4.66 -25.57 -1.60
C PHE A 61 -3.78 -24.87 -0.58
N THR A 62 -2.47 -25.09 -0.63
CA THR A 62 -1.48 -24.50 0.28
C THR A 62 -0.65 -23.39 -0.35
N GLY A 63 -0.62 -23.32 -1.69
CA GLY A 63 0.19 -22.36 -2.46
C GLY A 63 1.68 -22.73 -2.60
N THR A 64 2.25 -23.47 -1.65
CA THR A 64 3.61 -24.03 -1.69
C THR A 64 3.63 -25.44 -2.28
N LYS A 65 4.74 -25.82 -2.92
CA LYS A 65 5.00 -27.19 -3.40
C LYS A 65 6.11 -27.91 -2.63
N LYS A 66 6.91 -27.18 -1.84
CA LYS A 66 8.16 -27.68 -1.26
C LYS A 66 8.23 -27.54 0.26
N ALA A 67 7.64 -26.49 0.83
CA ALA A 67 7.73 -26.24 2.26
C ALA A 67 6.86 -27.20 3.08
N LYS A 68 7.26 -27.44 4.33
CA LYS A 68 6.43 -28.17 5.30
C LYS A 68 5.23 -27.31 5.65
N VAL A 69 4.02 -27.85 5.54
CA VAL A 69 2.78 -27.11 5.83
C VAL A 69 2.20 -27.56 7.17
N ILE A 70 1.87 -26.60 8.01
CA ILE A 70 1.06 -26.81 9.22
C ILE A 70 -0.19 -25.96 9.08
N THR A 71 -1.36 -26.59 9.05
CA THR A 71 -2.64 -25.88 8.91
C THR A 71 -3.46 -26.02 10.19
N LEU A 72 -3.88 -24.88 10.75
CA LEU A 72 -4.86 -24.88 11.83
C LEU A 72 -6.26 -24.64 11.26
N ARG A 73 -7.09 -25.68 11.34
CA ARG A 73 -8.45 -25.70 10.77
C ARG A 73 -9.51 -25.55 11.85
N ASN A 74 -10.70 -25.14 11.44
CA ASN A 74 -11.92 -25.12 12.26
C ASN A 74 -11.75 -24.38 13.59
N PHE A 75 -11.01 -23.26 13.60
CA PHE A 75 -10.92 -22.41 14.78
C PHE A 75 -11.82 -21.18 14.69
N THR A 76 -12.26 -20.78 13.49
CA THR A 76 -13.19 -19.68 13.28
C THR A 76 -14.09 -19.94 12.07
N THR A 77 -15.23 -19.25 12.02
CA THR A 77 -16.19 -19.26 10.89
C THR A 77 -16.51 -17.86 10.38
N ARG A 78 -15.92 -16.82 10.98
CA ARG A 78 -16.29 -15.41 10.76
C ARG A 78 -15.95 -14.90 9.36
N TYR A 79 -15.05 -15.58 8.65
CA TYR A 79 -14.70 -15.19 7.29
C TYR A 79 -15.85 -15.40 6.29
N ALA A 80 -16.76 -16.34 6.58
CA ALA A 80 -17.94 -16.60 5.74
C ALA A 80 -18.90 -15.40 5.67
N ASP A 81 -18.79 -14.45 6.59
CA ASP A 81 -19.56 -13.20 6.55
C ASP A 81 -19.20 -12.33 5.32
N PHE A 82 -18.11 -12.65 4.60
CA PHE A 82 -17.67 -11.99 3.37
C PHE A 82 -18.02 -12.73 2.06
N ASP A 83 -18.85 -13.79 2.10
CA ASP A 83 -19.14 -14.63 0.92
C ASP A 83 -19.68 -13.84 -0.30
N ASP A 84 -20.46 -12.77 -0.07
CA ASP A 84 -21.01 -11.92 -1.15
C ASP A 84 -20.15 -10.69 -1.47
N PHE A 85 -18.97 -10.55 -0.86
CA PHE A 85 -18.09 -9.40 -1.02
C PHE A 85 -17.75 -9.11 -2.49
N GLY A 86 -17.41 -10.14 -3.28
CA GLY A 86 -17.04 -9.96 -4.69
C GLY A 86 -18.14 -9.33 -5.54
N LYS A 87 -19.40 -9.71 -5.33
CA LYS A 87 -20.56 -9.16 -6.05
C LYS A 87 -20.86 -7.74 -5.59
N LEU A 88 -20.79 -7.47 -4.29
CA LEU A 88 -20.92 -6.12 -3.75
C LEU A 88 -19.88 -5.18 -4.36
N MET A 89 -18.62 -5.65 -4.47
CA MET A 89 -17.55 -4.87 -5.07
C MET A 89 -17.77 -4.55 -6.56
N LEU A 90 -18.58 -5.31 -7.29
CA LEU A 90 -18.92 -4.99 -8.68
C LEU A 90 -19.92 -3.84 -8.82
N THR A 91 -20.72 -3.56 -7.80
CA THR A 91 -21.82 -2.58 -7.86
C THR A 91 -21.49 -1.24 -7.21
N ILE A 92 -20.56 -1.22 -6.26
CA ILE A 92 -20.14 0.01 -5.57
C ILE A 92 -18.92 0.65 -6.22
N SER A 93 -18.76 1.97 -6.10
CA SER A 93 -17.59 2.67 -6.65
C SER A 93 -16.32 2.45 -5.83
N ARG A 94 -16.42 2.36 -4.50
CA ARG A 94 -15.32 2.19 -3.54
C ARG A 94 -15.83 1.69 -2.20
N VAL A 95 -14.96 1.05 -1.41
CA VAL A 95 -15.22 0.71 -0.01
C VAL A 95 -15.00 1.95 0.87
N GLY A 96 -15.93 2.23 1.80
CA GLY A 96 -15.79 3.30 2.77
C GLY A 96 -14.91 2.90 3.97
N PHE A 97 -14.54 3.88 4.81
CA PHE A 97 -13.67 3.60 5.96
C PHE A 97 -14.36 2.77 7.06
N MET A 98 -15.69 2.85 7.17
CA MET A 98 -16.42 2.06 8.17
C MET A 98 -16.42 0.58 7.80
N GLU A 99 -16.63 0.25 6.53
CA GLU A 99 -16.57 -1.11 6.02
C GLU A 99 -15.14 -1.68 6.11
N ARG A 100 -14.12 -0.85 5.89
CA ARG A 100 -12.71 -1.25 6.13
C ARG A 100 -12.44 -1.52 7.61
N LEU A 101 -12.94 -0.67 8.50
CA LEU A 101 -12.81 -0.90 9.95
C LEU A 101 -13.55 -2.16 10.40
N GLU A 102 -14.72 -2.44 9.83
CA GLU A 102 -15.45 -3.68 10.07
C GLU A 102 -14.66 -4.91 9.61
N PHE A 103 -14.04 -4.86 8.43
CA PHE A 103 -13.12 -5.90 7.97
C PHE A 103 -11.97 -6.14 8.96
N GLU A 104 -11.29 -5.07 9.38
CA GLU A 104 -10.20 -5.17 10.37
C GLU A 104 -10.66 -5.70 11.74
N ASN A 105 -11.88 -5.33 12.17
CA ASN A 105 -12.47 -5.87 13.40
C ASN A 105 -12.74 -7.37 13.29
N THR A 106 -13.29 -7.82 12.15
CA THR A 106 -13.50 -9.25 11.90
C THR A 106 -12.17 -10.01 11.88
N MET A 107 -11.13 -9.45 11.28
CA MET A 107 -9.77 -10.01 11.31
C MET A 107 -9.23 -10.12 12.74
N ALA A 108 -9.42 -9.09 13.57
CA ALA A 108 -9.03 -9.13 14.99
C ALA A 108 -9.85 -10.16 15.79
N ASP A 109 -11.14 -10.31 15.54
CA ASP A 109 -11.98 -11.32 16.19
C ASP A 109 -11.57 -12.75 15.79
N MET A 110 -11.18 -12.96 14.53
CA MET A 110 -10.60 -14.23 14.09
C MET A 110 -9.25 -14.50 14.76
N CYS A 111 -8.45 -13.45 15.00
CA CYS A 111 -7.24 -13.56 15.81
C CYS A 111 -7.54 -13.97 17.27
N ASP A 112 -8.63 -13.47 17.86
CA ASP A 112 -9.07 -13.88 19.19
C ASP A 112 -9.44 -15.36 19.21
N ASP A 113 -10.15 -15.84 18.21
CA ASP A 113 -10.48 -17.26 18.04
C ASP A 113 -9.22 -18.13 17.87
N LEU A 114 -8.21 -17.64 17.13
CA LEU A 114 -6.90 -18.29 17.02
C LEU A 114 -6.19 -18.38 18.38
N MET A 115 -6.16 -17.28 19.15
CA MET A 115 -5.49 -17.22 20.44
C MET A 115 -6.22 -18.00 21.56
N LYS A 116 -7.52 -18.25 21.43
CA LYS A 116 -8.23 -19.24 22.28
C LYS A 116 -7.62 -20.63 22.11
N ARG A 117 -7.15 -20.96 20.91
CA ARG A 117 -6.46 -22.21 20.56
C ARG A 117 -4.94 -22.11 20.57
N ARG A 118 -4.37 -21.13 21.29
CA ARG A 118 -2.91 -20.91 21.37
C ARG A 118 -2.07 -22.14 21.75
N VAL A 119 -2.63 -23.12 22.47
CA VAL A 119 -1.97 -24.40 22.79
C VAL A 119 -1.56 -25.15 21.51
N ASP A 120 -2.35 -25.04 20.45
CA ASP A 120 -2.04 -25.64 19.15
C ASP A 120 -0.86 -24.95 18.43
N LEU A 121 -0.48 -23.75 18.87
CA LEU A 121 0.67 -22.99 18.35
C LEU A 121 1.99 -23.40 19.00
N GLU A 122 1.98 -24.09 20.14
CA GLU A 122 3.19 -24.48 20.87
C GLU A 122 4.11 -25.38 20.03
N GLN A 123 3.54 -26.23 19.16
CA GLN A 123 4.31 -27.03 18.21
C GLN A 123 5.21 -26.17 17.28
N LEU A 124 4.83 -24.91 17.02
CA LEU A 124 5.64 -23.98 16.23
C LEU A 124 6.76 -23.39 17.08
N ARG A 125 6.50 -23.12 18.37
CA ARG A 125 7.50 -22.62 19.31
C ARG A 125 8.62 -23.65 19.51
N ASP A 126 8.28 -24.93 19.56
CA ASP A 126 9.24 -26.03 19.76
C ASP A 126 10.25 -26.17 18.60
N ILE A 127 9.93 -25.66 17.41
CA ILE A 127 10.83 -25.73 16.24
C ILE A 127 12.02 -24.77 16.39
N GLN A 128 11.86 -23.69 17.15
CA GLN A 128 12.86 -22.64 17.39
C GLN A 128 13.34 -22.00 16.07
N PHE A 129 12.47 -21.18 15.45
CA PHE A 129 12.77 -20.51 14.18
C PHE A 129 13.77 -19.36 14.34
N ASP A 130 14.68 -19.22 13.37
CA ASP A 130 15.67 -18.13 13.32
C ASP A 130 15.06 -16.82 12.81
N VAL A 131 14.04 -16.94 11.95
CA VAL A 131 13.34 -15.80 11.34
C VAL A 131 11.91 -16.17 10.98
N ALA A 132 11.01 -15.19 11.03
CA ALA A 132 9.62 -15.39 10.65
C ALA A 132 9.09 -14.27 9.74
N PHE A 133 8.24 -14.67 8.80
CA PHE A 133 7.52 -13.79 7.89
C PHE A 133 6.06 -13.69 8.31
N SER A 134 5.50 -12.48 8.36
CA SER A 134 4.04 -12.27 8.44
C SER A 134 3.50 -11.61 7.19
N GLU A 135 2.34 -12.06 6.77
CA GLU A 135 1.51 -11.42 5.75
C GLU A 135 1.04 -10.02 6.18
N GLN A 136 1.11 -9.04 5.29
CA GLN A 136 0.77 -7.63 5.58
C GLN A 136 -0.69 -7.37 5.94
N ILE A 137 -1.61 -8.17 5.39
CA ILE A 137 -3.05 -7.90 5.48
C ILE A 137 -3.63 -8.42 6.81
N ASP A 138 -2.86 -9.23 7.55
CA ASP A 138 -3.29 -9.81 8.83
C ASP A 138 -2.31 -9.44 9.94
N LEU A 139 -2.71 -8.45 10.75
CA LEU A 139 -1.98 -8.01 11.93
C LEU A 139 -1.84 -9.11 13.00
N CYS A 140 -2.68 -10.15 12.96
CA CYS A 140 -2.56 -11.28 13.89
C CYS A 140 -1.22 -11.99 13.75
N GLY A 141 -0.71 -12.14 12.51
CA GLY A 141 0.57 -12.81 12.25
C GLY A 141 1.75 -12.13 12.96
N VAL A 142 1.75 -10.80 13.00
CA VAL A 142 2.76 -10.00 13.72
C VAL A 142 2.76 -10.34 15.22
N GLY A 143 1.57 -10.43 15.82
CA GLY A 143 1.42 -10.80 17.23
C GLY A 143 1.72 -12.28 17.50
N VAL A 144 1.28 -13.20 16.65
CA VAL A 144 1.55 -14.65 16.79
C VAL A 144 3.05 -14.91 16.76
N ILE A 145 3.79 -14.30 15.83
CA ILE A 145 5.25 -14.44 15.74
C ILE A 145 5.93 -14.00 17.03
N ARG A 146 5.53 -12.85 17.58
CA ARG A 146 6.05 -12.38 18.88
C ARG A 146 5.64 -13.30 20.03
N TYR A 147 4.41 -13.80 20.05
CA TYR A 147 3.95 -14.77 21.03
C TYR A 147 4.80 -16.05 21.00
N LEU A 148 5.18 -16.53 19.82
CA LEU A 148 6.08 -17.68 19.66
C LEU A 148 7.51 -17.41 20.15
N GLY A 149 7.86 -16.17 20.53
CA GLY A 149 9.18 -15.79 21.01
C GLY A 149 10.16 -15.39 19.91
N ILE A 150 9.71 -15.32 18.66
CA ILE A 150 10.56 -14.99 17.50
C ILE A 150 10.69 -13.47 17.40
N LYS A 151 11.92 -12.96 17.51
CA LYS A 151 12.21 -11.53 17.44
C LYS A 151 12.57 -11.06 16.03
N ASN A 152 13.25 -11.90 15.26
CA ASN A 152 13.65 -11.60 13.90
C ASN A 152 12.45 -11.74 12.96
N HIS A 153 11.81 -10.61 12.67
CA HIS A 153 10.54 -10.55 11.98
C HIS A 153 10.65 -9.77 10.68
N LEU A 154 10.11 -10.37 9.61
CA LEU A 154 10.07 -9.86 8.25
C LEU A 154 8.61 -9.75 7.77
N TRP A 155 8.31 -8.73 6.97
CA TRP A 155 6.98 -8.57 6.36
C TRP A 155 6.94 -9.16 4.95
N ILE A 156 5.79 -9.73 4.61
CA ILE A 156 5.40 -10.01 3.23
C ILE A 156 4.31 -9.03 2.83
N SER A 157 4.61 -8.20 1.85
CA SER A 157 3.64 -7.33 1.19
C SER A 157 3.22 -7.99 -0.12
N THR A 158 2.08 -8.68 -0.12
CA THR A 158 1.53 -9.42 -1.29
C THR A 158 0.99 -8.53 -2.40
N THR A 159 0.86 -7.23 -2.13
CA THR A 159 0.48 -6.16 -3.05
C THR A 159 1.62 -5.12 -3.12
N PRO A 160 1.52 -4.05 -3.94
CA PRO A 160 2.39 -2.89 -3.75
C PRO A 160 2.24 -2.31 -2.34
N ILE A 161 3.27 -1.60 -1.85
CA ILE A 161 3.36 -1.12 -0.46
C ILE A 161 2.09 -0.40 -0.02
N MET A 162 1.28 -1.07 0.80
CA MET A 162 0.04 -0.54 1.36
C MET A 162 0.30 0.56 2.38
N ASP A 163 -0.70 1.42 2.58
CA ASP A 163 -0.63 2.55 3.50
C ASP A 163 -0.35 2.12 4.96
N ASN A 164 -0.93 0.99 5.40
CA ASN A 164 -0.68 0.42 6.73
C ASN A 164 0.76 -0.09 6.88
N VAL A 165 1.28 -0.81 5.89
CA VAL A 165 2.69 -1.27 5.85
C VAL A 165 3.64 -0.08 5.88
N ALA A 166 3.38 0.92 5.04
CA ALA A 166 4.21 2.11 4.98
C ALA A 166 4.24 2.84 6.32
N TYR A 167 3.08 2.98 6.96
CA TYR A 167 2.98 3.62 8.27
C TYR A 167 3.71 2.83 9.35
N ASN A 168 3.40 1.55 9.49
CA ASN A 168 3.96 0.71 10.54
C ASN A 168 5.49 0.59 10.41
N LEU A 169 6.02 0.52 9.19
CA LEU A 169 7.47 0.42 8.95
C LEU A 169 8.19 1.76 8.82
N GLY A 170 7.46 2.89 8.84
CA GLY A 170 8.01 4.24 8.68
C GLY A 170 8.49 4.58 7.26
N ILE A 171 7.94 3.91 6.24
CA ILE A 171 8.21 4.20 4.83
C ILE A 171 7.48 5.51 4.46
N PRO A 172 8.17 6.54 3.94
CA PRO A 172 7.51 7.79 3.59
C PRO A 172 6.45 7.60 2.49
N SER A 173 5.25 8.17 2.72
CA SER A 173 4.13 8.19 1.77
C SER A 173 3.62 9.62 1.56
N PRO A 174 4.34 10.51 0.84
CA PRO A 174 3.85 11.86 0.61
C PRO A 174 2.56 11.86 -0.22
N SER A 175 1.44 12.21 0.41
CA SER A 175 0.10 12.18 -0.21
C SER A 175 -0.08 13.16 -1.37
N SER A 176 0.90 14.03 -1.62
CA SER A 176 0.92 14.94 -2.76
C SER A 176 1.21 14.25 -4.10
N TYR A 177 1.82 13.05 -4.10
CA TYR A 177 2.11 12.28 -5.31
C TYR A 177 2.11 10.75 -5.13
N VAL A 178 2.13 10.23 -3.91
CA VAL A 178 1.97 8.79 -3.65
C VAL A 178 0.49 8.50 -3.43
N PRO A 179 -0.22 7.86 -4.38
CA PRO A 179 -1.61 7.51 -4.18
C PRO A 179 -1.75 6.41 -3.11
N THR A 180 -2.72 6.54 -2.22
CA THR A 180 -3.19 5.45 -1.35
C THR A 180 -3.53 4.23 -2.20
N ILE A 181 -3.21 3.03 -1.73
CA ILE A 181 -3.30 1.82 -2.56
C ILE A 181 -4.75 1.36 -2.75
N GLU A 182 -5.53 1.36 -1.67
CA GLU A 182 -6.87 0.76 -1.65
C GLU A 182 -7.96 1.68 -2.23
N ASP A 183 -8.65 1.20 -3.27
CA ASP A 183 -9.77 1.84 -3.97
C ASP A 183 -9.52 3.29 -4.40
N ASN A 184 -8.27 3.60 -4.75
CA ASN A 184 -7.89 4.92 -5.24
C ASN A 184 -7.51 4.85 -6.71
N ASP A 185 -8.20 5.64 -7.52
CA ASP A 185 -8.02 5.68 -8.97
C ASP A 185 -7.11 6.83 -9.44
N ASN A 186 -6.35 7.43 -8.51
CA ASN A 186 -5.37 8.46 -8.82
C ASN A 186 -4.03 7.88 -9.32
N SER A 187 -3.37 8.62 -10.20
CA SER A 187 -1.98 8.34 -10.61
C SER A 187 -0.95 9.06 -9.72
N ASP A 188 0.35 8.89 -10.02
CA ASP A 188 1.45 9.67 -9.43
C ASP A 188 1.45 11.15 -9.86
N ARG A 189 0.57 11.52 -10.81
CA ARG A 189 0.33 12.89 -11.26
C ARG A 189 -1.09 13.30 -10.92
N MET A 190 -1.21 14.13 -9.89
CA MET A 190 -2.49 14.56 -9.35
C MET A 190 -2.67 16.08 -9.47
N ASN A 191 -3.87 16.51 -9.89
CA ASN A 191 -4.28 17.89 -9.74
C ASN A 191 -4.61 18.22 -8.27
N PHE A 192 -5.01 19.46 -7.97
CA PHE A 192 -5.33 19.87 -6.60
C PHE A 192 -6.40 18.99 -5.94
N TRP A 193 -7.52 18.74 -6.61
CA TRP A 193 -8.63 17.95 -6.07
C TRP A 193 -8.27 16.48 -5.89
N GLN A 194 -7.50 15.92 -6.82
CA GLN A 194 -6.97 14.56 -6.68
C GLN A 194 -6.02 14.44 -5.48
N ARG A 195 -5.16 15.45 -5.24
CA ARG A 195 -4.30 15.49 -4.04
C ARG A 195 -5.11 15.64 -2.76
N ALA A 196 -6.13 16.49 -2.75
CA ALA A 196 -7.01 16.65 -1.58
C ALA A 196 -7.76 15.34 -1.27
N PHE A 197 -8.29 14.68 -2.31
CA PHE A 197 -8.92 13.38 -2.17
C PHE A 197 -7.93 12.30 -1.70
N ASN A 198 -6.70 12.29 -2.24
CA ASN A 198 -5.68 11.35 -1.81
C ASN A 198 -5.24 11.56 -0.36
N LEU A 199 -5.15 12.82 0.09
CA LEU A 199 -4.88 13.15 1.48
C LEU A 199 -5.99 12.64 2.40
N TYR A 200 -7.26 12.77 1.99
CA TYR A 200 -8.41 12.21 2.71
C TYR A 200 -8.33 10.68 2.78
N MET A 201 -8.08 10.01 1.65
CA MET A 201 -7.92 8.55 1.58
C MET A 201 -6.78 8.05 2.47
N SER A 202 -5.62 8.70 2.39
CA SER A 202 -4.45 8.36 3.19
C SER A 202 -4.74 8.53 4.68
N THR A 203 -5.29 9.68 5.08
CA THR A 203 -5.60 9.97 6.50
C THR A 203 -6.59 8.95 7.07
N GLY A 204 -7.68 8.67 6.36
CA GLY A 204 -8.68 7.71 6.85
C GLY A 204 -8.13 6.28 6.95
N THR A 205 -7.32 5.85 5.97
CA THR A 205 -6.66 4.53 6.02
C THR A 205 -5.71 4.42 7.21
N GLN A 206 -5.00 5.51 7.56
CA GLN A 206 -4.16 5.53 8.75
C GLN A 206 -4.96 5.43 10.05
N ILE A 207 -6.11 6.10 10.14
CA ILE A 207 -7.01 6.01 11.30
C ILE A 207 -7.51 4.56 11.45
N VAL A 208 -7.95 3.93 10.35
CA VAL A 208 -8.38 2.53 10.35
C VAL A 208 -7.26 1.62 10.86
N ASN A 209 -6.02 1.77 10.35
CA ASN A 209 -4.87 0.99 10.82
C ASN A 209 -4.55 1.20 12.32
N LEU A 210 -4.67 2.44 12.82
CA LEU A 210 -4.46 2.72 14.25
C LEU A 210 -5.49 1.98 15.12
N LEU A 211 -6.77 2.04 14.76
CA LEU A 211 -7.83 1.35 15.48
C LEU A 211 -7.69 -0.18 15.38
N ALA A 212 -7.34 -0.69 14.20
CA ALA A 212 -7.11 -2.11 13.96
C ALA A 212 -5.95 -2.65 14.82
N THR A 213 -4.80 -1.97 14.81
CA THR A 213 -3.62 -2.36 15.60
C THR A 213 -3.88 -2.30 17.11
N ASP A 214 -4.64 -1.31 17.59
CA ASP A 214 -5.04 -1.22 19.00
C ASP A 214 -5.97 -2.38 19.37
N LYS A 215 -6.96 -2.69 18.53
CA LYS A 215 -7.88 -3.83 18.74
C LYS A 215 -7.15 -5.17 18.74
N THR A 216 -6.26 -5.42 17.78
CA THR A 216 -5.44 -6.64 17.76
C THR A 216 -4.54 -6.72 18.99
N THR A 217 -4.00 -5.59 19.47
CA THR A 217 -3.20 -5.56 20.71
C THR A 217 -4.04 -6.02 21.92
N GLU A 218 -5.28 -5.56 22.03
CA GLU A 218 -6.20 -5.99 23.11
C GLU A 218 -6.45 -7.50 23.06
N VAL A 219 -6.56 -8.09 21.87
CA VAL A 219 -6.72 -9.54 21.70
C VAL A 219 -5.56 -10.30 22.36
N PHE A 220 -4.32 -9.94 22.06
CA PHE A 220 -3.16 -10.60 22.68
C PHE A 220 -3.09 -10.36 24.19
N ARG A 221 -3.44 -9.15 24.67
CA ARG A 221 -3.42 -8.80 26.10
C ARG A 221 -4.45 -9.57 26.94
N LYS A 222 -5.51 -10.12 26.34
CA LYS A 222 -6.41 -11.06 27.04
C LYS A 222 -5.69 -12.34 27.51
N TYR A 223 -4.67 -12.78 26.78
CA TYR A 223 -3.97 -14.05 27.03
C TYR A 223 -2.55 -13.85 27.58
N VAL A 224 -1.94 -12.70 27.30
CA VAL A 224 -0.61 -12.30 27.78
C VAL A 224 -0.69 -10.83 28.26
N PRO A 225 -0.94 -10.56 29.55
CA PRO A 225 -1.25 -9.21 30.04
C PRO A 225 -0.27 -8.10 29.61
N ASP A 226 1.03 -8.40 29.61
CA ASP A 226 2.10 -7.45 29.26
C ASP A 226 2.51 -7.50 27.77
N PHE A 227 1.63 -7.98 26.89
CA PHE A 227 1.96 -8.08 25.47
C PHE A 227 2.23 -6.68 24.88
N PRO A 228 3.36 -6.50 24.14
CA PRO A 228 3.69 -5.22 23.53
C PRO A 228 2.68 -4.84 22.45
N CYS A 229 2.57 -3.56 22.14
CA CYS A 229 1.65 -3.11 21.10
C CYS A 229 2.04 -3.73 19.75
N VAL A 230 1.07 -4.27 19.01
CA VAL A 230 1.32 -4.91 17.71
C VAL A 230 1.96 -3.93 16.71
N ARG A 231 1.59 -2.66 16.78
CA ARG A 231 2.21 -1.58 15.99
C ARG A 231 3.70 -1.38 16.31
N GLU A 232 4.10 -1.55 17.57
CA GLU A 232 5.51 -1.49 17.98
C GLU A 232 6.29 -2.71 17.47
N ILE A 233 5.69 -3.91 17.55
CA ILE A 233 6.27 -5.13 16.98
C ILE A 233 6.49 -4.94 15.48
N ALA A 234 5.48 -4.43 14.77
CA ALA A 234 5.54 -4.12 13.35
C ALA A 234 6.64 -3.10 13.02
N ALA A 235 6.77 -2.02 13.79
CA ALA A 235 7.82 -1.02 13.57
C ALA A 235 9.24 -1.59 13.72
N ASN A 236 9.39 -2.61 14.56
CA ASN A 236 10.65 -3.31 14.82
C ASN A 236 10.93 -4.48 13.85
N SER A 237 10.13 -4.66 12.81
CA SER A 237 10.43 -5.62 11.74
C SER A 237 11.62 -5.14 10.91
N SER A 238 12.50 -6.07 10.55
CA SER A 238 13.78 -5.74 9.91
C SER A 238 13.64 -5.38 8.44
N LEU A 239 12.83 -6.13 7.69
CA LEU A 239 12.63 -5.96 6.25
C LEU A 239 11.17 -6.21 5.85
N CYS A 240 10.82 -5.75 4.66
CA CYS A 240 9.54 -6.00 3.99
C CYS A 240 9.76 -6.39 2.54
N PHE A 241 9.33 -7.60 2.20
CA PHE A 241 9.40 -8.15 0.85
C PHE A 241 8.13 -7.79 0.09
N VAL A 242 8.26 -6.92 -0.90
CA VAL A 242 7.15 -6.33 -1.64
C VAL A 242 6.95 -7.04 -2.97
N ASN A 243 5.76 -7.59 -3.17
CA ASN A 243 5.33 -8.24 -4.41
C ASN A 243 4.95 -7.20 -5.47
N SER A 244 5.93 -6.38 -5.84
CA SER A 244 5.85 -5.40 -6.91
C SER A 244 7.23 -5.29 -7.57
N ASP A 245 7.28 -4.74 -8.77
CA ASP A 245 8.52 -4.56 -9.53
C ASP A 245 8.83 -3.07 -9.65
N GLU A 246 10.02 -2.64 -9.22
CA GLU A 246 10.37 -1.22 -9.16
C GLU A 246 10.38 -0.50 -10.52
N VAL A 247 10.51 -1.22 -11.63
CA VAL A 247 10.39 -0.65 -12.99
C VAL A 247 8.93 -0.46 -13.35
N LEU A 248 8.09 -1.44 -13.03
CA LEU A 248 6.67 -1.40 -13.32
C LEU A 248 5.95 -0.37 -12.43
N ASP A 249 6.31 -0.31 -11.15
CA ASP A 249 5.60 0.39 -10.08
C ASP A 249 5.64 1.93 -10.16
N LEU A 250 4.60 2.61 -9.69
CA LEU A 250 4.66 4.07 -9.54
C LEU A 250 5.75 4.43 -8.53
N GLN A 251 6.57 5.41 -8.89
CA GLN A 251 7.74 5.78 -8.10
C GLN A 251 7.31 6.48 -6.81
N ARG A 252 7.93 6.07 -5.70
CA ARG A 252 7.71 6.60 -4.36
C ARG A 252 9.00 6.57 -3.55
N PRO A 253 9.11 7.32 -2.45
CA PRO A 253 10.18 7.12 -1.50
C PRO A 253 10.11 5.73 -0.91
N THR A 254 11.28 5.13 -0.75
CA THR A 254 11.50 3.85 -0.09
C THR A 254 12.65 4.00 0.89
N ILE A 255 12.78 3.03 1.80
CA ILE A 255 13.86 2.96 2.77
C ILE A 255 14.53 1.59 2.65
N THR A 256 15.67 1.40 3.30
CA THR A 256 16.47 0.15 3.23
C THR A 256 15.67 -1.10 3.60
N LYS A 257 14.62 -0.96 4.43
CA LYS A 257 13.70 -2.06 4.77
C LYS A 257 12.94 -2.63 3.56
N THR A 258 12.83 -1.91 2.44
CA THR A 258 11.96 -2.26 1.31
C THR A 258 12.68 -3.10 0.26
N ILE A 259 12.33 -4.39 0.15
CA ILE A 259 12.93 -5.32 -0.81
C ILE A 259 11.89 -5.74 -1.86
N TYR A 260 12.04 -5.26 -3.09
CA TYR A 260 11.13 -5.63 -4.18
C TYR A 260 11.43 -7.03 -4.72
N VAL A 261 10.42 -7.91 -4.68
CA VAL A 261 10.44 -9.31 -5.14
C VAL A 261 9.28 -9.63 -6.09
N GLY A 262 8.69 -8.62 -6.74
CA GLY A 262 7.66 -8.84 -7.75
C GLY A 262 8.18 -9.73 -8.89
N GLY A 263 7.39 -10.74 -9.24
CA GLY A 263 7.75 -11.73 -10.25
C GLY A 263 8.43 -12.98 -9.70
N LEU A 264 8.56 -13.11 -8.37
CA LEU A 264 9.03 -14.33 -7.72
C LEU A 264 8.24 -15.56 -8.21
N GLY A 265 8.95 -16.62 -8.56
CA GLY A 265 8.38 -17.87 -9.05
C GLY A 265 7.78 -17.80 -10.46
N VAL A 266 7.91 -16.67 -11.17
CA VAL A 266 7.49 -16.54 -12.57
C VAL A 266 8.59 -17.06 -13.47
N SER A 267 8.39 -18.25 -14.04
CA SER A 267 9.38 -18.85 -14.92
C SER A 267 9.58 -18.05 -16.22
N ASN A 268 10.84 -17.88 -16.61
CA ASN A 268 11.20 -17.44 -17.95
C ASN A 268 11.00 -18.53 -19.00
N GLU A 269 11.01 -19.80 -18.58
CA GLU A 269 10.75 -20.95 -19.44
C GLU A 269 9.25 -21.07 -19.75
N THR A 270 8.95 -21.41 -21.01
CA THR A 270 7.58 -21.64 -21.47
C THR A 270 7.38 -23.14 -21.63
N LYS A 271 6.34 -23.71 -21.00
CA LYS A 271 5.99 -25.10 -21.26
C LYS A 271 5.10 -25.18 -22.49
N PRO A 272 5.19 -26.25 -23.29
CA PRO A 272 4.23 -26.48 -24.36
C PRO A 272 2.81 -26.51 -23.81
N LEU A 273 1.88 -25.83 -24.49
CA LEU A 273 0.46 -25.91 -24.18
C LEU A 273 -0.06 -27.32 -24.48
N ASP A 274 -1.04 -27.77 -23.71
CA ASP A 274 -1.78 -28.98 -24.04
C ASP A 274 -2.55 -28.82 -25.37
N GLU A 275 -3.03 -29.94 -25.93
CA GLU A 275 -3.74 -29.95 -27.21
C GLU A 275 -4.96 -29.01 -27.21
N LYS A 276 -5.68 -28.94 -26.09
CA LYS A 276 -6.86 -28.08 -25.93
C LYS A 276 -6.48 -26.61 -26.09
N PHE A 277 -5.50 -26.11 -25.33
CA PHE A 277 -5.10 -24.71 -25.39
C PHE A 277 -4.37 -24.39 -26.70
N SER A 278 -3.56 -25.31 -27.23
CA SER A 278 -2.92 -25.13 -28.54
C SER A 278 -3.97 -24.91 -29.65
N LYS A 279 -5.04 -25.71 -29.66
CA LYS A 279 -6.14 -25.56 -30.63
C LYS A 279 -6.91 -24.25 -30.46
N ILE A 280 -7.10 -23.78 -29.23
CA ILE A 280 -7.75 -22.48 -28.98
C ILE A 280 -6.86 -21.34 -29.51
N MET A 281 -5.55 -21.40 -29.25
CA MET A 281 -4.62 -20.36 -29.67
C MET A 281 -4.53 -20.20 -31.19
N SER A 282 -4.88 -21.22 -31.98
CA SER A 282 -4.88 -21.17 -33.45
C SER A 282 -6.18 -20.66 -34.08
N LYS A 283 -7.25 -20.38 -33.31
CA LYS A 283 -8.57 -19.99 -33.86
C LYS A 283 -8.65 -18.53 -34.33
N GLY A 284 -7.85 -17.63 -33.78
CA GLY A 284 -7.91 -16.20 -34.07
C GLY A 284 -7.03 -15.80 -35.25
N LYS A 285 -7.60 -15.14 -36.26
CA LYS A 285 -6.88 -14.68 -37.46
C LYS A 285 -5.77 -13.68 -37.13
N GLU A 286 -6.10 -12.68 -36.31
CA GLU A 286 -5.15 -11.65 -35.84
C GLU A 286 -4.54 -12.01 -34.46
N GLY A 287 -4.96 -13.13 -33.89
CA GLY A 287 -4.50 -13.67 -32.61
C GLY A 287 -5.61 -13.82 -31.57
N VAL A 288 -5.20 -14.01 -30.32
CA VAL A 288 -6.08 -14.33 -29.19
C VAL A 288 -6.08 -13.22 -28.15
N VAL A 289 -7.25 -13.02 -27.54
CA VAL A 289 -7.46 -12.17 -26.36
C VAL A 289 -7.92 -13.06 -25.20
N ILE A 290 -7.28 -12.94 -24.05
CA ILE A 290 -7.72 -13.63 -22.82
C ILE A 290 -8.53 -12.67 -21.97
N VAL A 291 -9.59 -13.17 -21.34
CA VAL A 291 -10.38 -12.43 -20.32
C VAL A 291 -10.36 -13.23 -19.01
N SER A 292 -9.76 -12.68 -17.96
CA SER A 292 -9.72 -13.29 -16.64
C SER A 292 -9.70 -12.27 -15.50
N LEU A 293 -10.72 -12.31 -14.65
CA LEU A 293 -10.93 -11.31 -13.60
C LEU A 293 -10.48 -11.79 -12.20
N GLY A 294 -9.59 -12.78 -12.17
CA GLY A 294 -8.98 -13.28 -10.94
C GLY A 294 -9.66 -14.52 -10.37
N SER A 295 -9.50 -14.74 -9.07
CA SER A 295 -10.06 -15.88 -8.33
C SER A 295 -11.29 -15.52 -7.50
N ILE A 296 -11.42 -14.26 -7.09
CA ILE A 296 -12.48 -13.79 -6.19
C ILE A 296 -13.74 -13.41 -6.99
N VAL A 297 -13.56 -12.76 -8.15
CA VAL A 297 -14.68 -12.28 -8.97
C VAL A 297 -14.64 -12.96 -10.34
N PRO A 298 -15.40 -14.04 -10.57
CA PRO A 298 -15.51 -14.66 -11.89
C PRO A 298 -16.26 -13.75 -12.87
N PHE A 299 -16.04 -13.95 -14.17
CA PHE A 299 -16.72 -13.20 -15.23
C PHE A 299 -18.26 -13.26 -15.12
N GLY A 300 -18.80 -14.41 -14.71
CA GLY A 300 -20.25 -14.63 -14.56
C GLY A 300 -20.94 -13.73 -13.55
N ASP A 301 -20.20 -13.14 -12.61
CA ASP A 301 -20.74 -12.27 -11.55
C ASP A 301 -20.98 -10.84 -12.03
N PHE A 302 -20.51 -10.46 -13.22
CA PHE A 302 -20.85 -9.17 -13.80
C PHE A 302 -22.37 -9.00 -13.89
N PRO A 303 -22.90 -7.78 -13.66
CA PRO A 303 -24.30 -7.49 -13.92
C PRO A 303 -24.68 -7.90 -15.35
N GLU A 304 -25.87 -8.48 -15.52
CA GLU A 304 -26.34 -9.03 -16.79
C GLU A 304 -26.18 -8.08 -17.99
N PRO A 305 -26.52 -6.76 -17.89
CA PRO A 305 -26.31 -5.83 -19.00
C PRO A 305 -24.84 -5.66 -19.39
N ALA A 306 -23.92 -5.70 -18.42
CA ALA A 306 -22.49 -5.59 -18.66
C ALA A 306 -21.97 -6.86 -19.35
N LYS A 307 -22.39 -8.05 -18.90
CA LYS A 307 -22.02 -9.33 -19.53
C LYS A 307 -22.48 -9.38 -20.99
N GLN A 308 -23.77 -9.11 -21.24
CA GLN A 308 -24.31 -9.11 -22.60
C GLN A 308 -23.58 -8.10 -23.49
N GLY A 309 -23.33 -6.90 -22.98
CA GLY A 309 -22.55 -5.88 -23.69
C GLY A 309 -21.15 -6.38 -24.08
N VAL A 310 -20.43 -7.03 -23.17
CA VAL A 310 -19.10 -7.61 -23.47
C VAL A 310 -19.20 -8.70 -24.54
N LEU A 311 -20.16 -9.61 -24.43
CA LEU A 311 -20.34 -10.70 -25.40
C LEU A 311 -20.70 -10.19 -26.81
N GLU A 312 -21.56 -9.17 -26.90
CA GLU A 312 -21.86 -8.50 -28.16
C GLU A 312 -20.64 -7.79 -28.76
N ALA A 313 -19.84 -7.14 -27.93
CA ALA A 313 -18.60 -6.52 -28.38
C ALA A 313 -17.63 -7.57 -28.94
N ILE A 314 -17.48 -8.71 -28.27
CA ILE A 314 -16.64 -9.81 -28.74
C ILE A 314 -17.11 -10.32 -30.10
N LYS A 315 -18.42 -10.52 -30.29
CA LYS A 315 -18.99 -10.93 -31.57
C LYS A 315 -18.61 -9.99 -32.73
N GLU A 316 -18.48 -8.70 -32.47
CA GLU A 316 -18.08 -7.69 -33.46
C GLU A 316 -16.55 -7.59 -33.67
N ILE A 317 -15.74 -8.16 -32.77
CA ILE A 317 -14.27 -8.22 -32.89
C ILE A 317 -13.89 -9.59 -33.45
N SER A 318 -14.49 -9.96 -34.58
CA SER A 318 -14.42 -11.31 -35.16
C SER A 318 -13.04 -11.71 -35.70
N ASP A 319 -12.13 -10.76 -35.93
CA ASP A 319 -10.74 -11.01 -36.33
C ASP A 319 -9.92 -11.67 -35.22
N TYR A 320 -10.35 -11.57 -33.96
CA TYR A 320 -9.69 -12.12 -32.79
C TYR A 320 -10.54 -13.21 -32.15
N HIS A 321 -9.88 -14.20 -31.57
CA HIS A 321 -10.54 -15.24 -30.77
C HIS A 321 -10.42 -14.92 -29.28
N PHE A 322 -11.50 -15.09 -28.53
CA PHE A 322 -11.54 -14.76 -27.10
C PHE A 322 -11.58 -16.04 -26.25
N LEU A 323 -10.67 -16.11 -25.27
CA LEU A 323 -10.64 -17.15 -24.25
C LEU A 323 -11.07 -16.55 -22.91
N ILE A 324 -12.25 -16.91 -22.42
CA ILE A 324 -12.84 -16.33 -21.21
C ILE A 324 -12.79 -17.35 -20.06
N LYS A 325 -12.18 -16.94 -18.94
CA LYS A 325 -12.22 -17.72 -17.70
C LYS A 325 -13.52 -17.47 -16.94
N ILE A 326 -14.27 -18.54 -16.65
CA ILE A 326 -15.53 -18.52 -15.89
C ILE A 326 -15.44 -19.43 -14.65
N ALA A 327 -16.39 -19.28 -13.73
CA ALA A 327 -16.57 -20.24 -12.64
C ALA A 327 -17.12 -21.57 -13.17
N LYS A 328 -16.85 -22.68 -12.47
CA LYS A 328 -17.29 -24.03 -12.90
C LYS A 328 -18.82 -24.15 -13.06
N LYS A 329 -19.58 -23.44 -12.22
CA LYS A 329 -21.04 -23.47 -12.14
C LYS A 329 -21.73 -22.30 -12.88
N ASP A 330 -21.03 -21.60 -13.77
CA ASP A 330 -21.58 -20.46 -14.51
C ASP A 330 -22.36 -20.91 -15.76
N GLU A 331 -23.61 -21.35 -15.56
CA GLU A 331 -24.51 -21.78 -16.65
C GLU A 331 -25.08 -20.61 -17.46
N THR A 332 -25.25 -19.45 -16.83
CA THR A 332 -25.76 -18.23 -17.48
C THR A 332 -24.82 -17.80 -18.60
N THR A 333 -23.52 -17.65 -18.32
CA THR A 333 -22.55 -17.27 -19.37
C THR A 333 -22.46 -18.31 -20.47
N LYS A 334 -22.49 -19.61 -20.14
CA LYS A 334 -22.50 -20.69 -21.15
C LYS A 334 -23.70 -20.58 -22.10
N THR A 335 -24.86 -20.21 -21.58
CA THR A 335 -26.08 -20.04 -22.38
C THR A 335 -25.98 -18.79 -23.27
N LEU A 336 -25.51 -17.67 -22.72
CA LEU A 336 -25.43 -16.38 -23.42
C LEU A 336 -24.47 -16.38 -24.62
N ILE A 337 -23.44 -17.26 -24.63
CA ILE A 337 -22.49 -17.33 -25.74
C ILE A 337 -22.98 -18.16 -26.93
N THR A 338 -24.16 -18.79 -26.82
CA THR A 338 -24.71 -19.64 -27.90
C THR A 338 -24.83 -18.83 -29.19
N GLY A 339 -24.13 -19.26 -30.25
CA GLY A 339 -24.09 -18.56 -31.54
C GLY A 339 -23.02 -17.47 -31.67
N ILE A 340 -22.08 -17.36 -30.74
CA ILE A 340 -20.89 -16.50 -30.85
C ILE A 340 -19.66 -17.37 -31.18
N PRO A 341 -19.18 -17.39 -32.45
CA PRO A 341 -18.20 -18.38 -32.90
C PRO A 341 -16.76 -18.12 -32.41
N ASN A 342 -16.45 -16.89 -31.98
CA ASN A 342 -15.09 -16.46 -31.60
C ASN A 342 -14.86 -16.45 -30.08
N ILE A 343 -15.51 -17.35 -29.34
CA ILE A 343 -15.36 -17.51 -27.88
C ILE A 343 -15.11 -18.99 -27.52
N ASP A 344 -14.15 -19.24 -26.64
CA ASP A 344 -14.08 -20.46 -25.82
C ASP A 344 -14.13 -20.11 -24.33
N LEU A 345 -14.87 -20.91 -23.56
CA LEU A 345 -14.95 -20.77 -22.09
C LEU A 345 -14.07 -21.82 -21.41
N VAL A 346 -13.35 -21.41 -20.37
CA VAL A 346 -12.54 -22.31 -19.53
C VAL A 346 -12.72 -22.00 -18.05
N THR A 347 -12.51 -23.00 -17.20
CA THR A 347 -12.56 -22.84 -15.74
C THR A 347 -11.18 -22.61 -15.12
N TRP A 348 -10.12 -22.90 -15.87
CA TRP A 348 -8.73 -22.77 -15.46
C TRP A 348 -7.86 -22.32 -16.63
N LEU A 349 -6.81 -21.55 -16.34
CA LEU A 349 -5.83 -21.06 -17.31
C LEU A 349 -4.42 -21.50 -16.88
N PRO A 350 -3.64 -22.16 -17.76
CA PRO A 350 -2.18 -22.21 -17.61
C PRO A 350 -1.60 -20.83 -17.96
N GLN A 351 -1.86 -19.85 -17.07
CA GLN A 351 -1.69 -18.43 -17.36
C GLN A 351 -0.27 -18.07 -17.83
N VAL A 352 0.77 -18.56 -17.15
CA VAL A 352 2.17 -18.27 -17.50
C VAL A 352 2.52 -18.77 -18.91
N ASP A 353 2.05 -19.96 -19.28
CA ASP A 353 2.31 -20.56 -20.59
C ASP A 353 1.54 -19.82 -21.69
N LEU A 354 0.26 -19.48 -21.43
CA LEU A 354 -0.56 -18.68 -22.35
C LEU A 354 0.01 -17.27 -22.56
N LEU A 355 0.46 -16.61 -21.49
CA LEU A 355 1.10 -15.29 -21.55
C LEU A 355 2.36 -15.29 -22.40
N SER A 356 3.05 -16.43 -22.46
CA SER A 356 4.27 -16.60 -23.26
C SER A 356 4.00 -16.96 -24.72
N HIS A 357 2.75 -17.24 -25.10
CA HIS A 357 2.39 -17.71 -26.44
C HIS A 357 2.37 -16.55 -27.47
N PRO A 358 2.99 -16.70 -28.65
CA PRO A 358 3.16 -15.60 -29.63
C PRO A 358 1.86 -15.08 -30.25
N LEU A 359 0.81 -15.92 -30.26
CA LEU A 359 -0.52 -15.53 -30.74
C LEU A 359 -1.37 -14.79 -29.70
N LEU A 360 -0.95 -14.72 -28.43
CA LEU A 360 -1.63 -13.87 -27.47
C LEU A 360 -1.30 -12.40 -27.74
N LYS A 361 -2.34 -11.58 -27.93
CA LYS A 361 -2.18 -10.14 -28.27
C LYS A 361 -2.58 -9.21 -27.14
N LEU A 362 -3.51 -9.64 -26.28
CA LEU A 362 -4.05 -8.82 -25.21
C LEU A 362 -4.51 -9.71 -24.06
N PHE A 363 -4.29 -9.23 -22.84
CA PHE A 363 -4.94 -9.78 -21.65
C PHE A 363 -5.87 -8.75 -21.02
N VAL A 364 -7.17 -9.07 -20.98
CA VAL A 364 -8.17 -8.33 -20.22
C VAL A 364 -8.23 -8.92 -18.81
N MET A 365 -7.89 -8.13 -17.81
CA MET A 365 -7.76 -8.60 -16.43
C MET A 365 -8.28 -7.60 -15.40
N HIS A 366 -8.48 -8.08 -14.17
CA HIS A 366 -8.95 -7.24 -13.06
C HIS A 366 -7.91 -6.27 -12.45
N GLY A 367 -6.62 -6.40 -12.77
CA GLY A 367 -5.58 -5.52 -12.19
C GLY A 367 -4.87 -6.05 -10.95
N GLY A 368 -5.12 -7.29 -10.51
CA GLY A 368 -4.37 -7.89 -9.40
C GLY A 368 -2.87 -8.02 -9.70
N ILE A 369 -2.02 -7.67 -8.73
CA ILE A 369 -0.59 -7.43 -8.95
C ILE A 369 0.16 -8.64 -9.53
N ASN A 370 -0.15 -9.86 -9.08
CA ASN A 370 0.49 -11.09 -9.58
C ASN A 370 0.29 -11.25 -11.09
N GLY A 371 -0.97 -11.15 -11.54
CA GLY A 371 -1.29 -11.25 -12.96
C GLY A 371 -0.67 -10.11 -13.76
N LEU A 372 -0.65 -8.91 -13.19
CA LEU A 372 -0.13 -7.73 -13.87
C LEU A 372 1.40 -7.79 -14.06
N VAL A 373 2.14 -8.25 -13.04
CA VAL A 373 3.59 -8.48 -13.11
C VAL A 373 3.91 -9.61 -14.09
N GLU A 374 3.21 -10.75 -14.03
CA GLU A 374 3.38 -11.87 -14.99
C GLU A 374 3.16 -11.40 -16.43
N THR A 375 2.11 -10.61 -16.67
CA THR A 375 1.75 -10.09 -17.99
C THR A 375 2.77 -9.08 -18.50
N ALA A 376 3.24 -8.19 -17.64
CA ALA A 376 4.30 -7.25 -17.95
C ALA A 376 5.63 -7.97 -18.28
N LEU A 377 6.02 -8.98 -17.49
CA LEU A 377 7.20 -9.81 -17.74
C LEU A 377 7.14 -10.55 -19.08
N LYS A 378 5.94 -10.89 -19.58
CA LYS A 378 5.76 -11.54 -20.89
C LYS A 378 5.49 -10.54 -22.03
N ALA A 379 5.64 -9.24 -21.78
CA ALA A 379 5.47 -8.17 -22.77
C ALA A 379 4.09 -8.17 -23.45
N VAL A 380 3.03 -8.53 -22.71
CA VAL A 380 1.65 -8.56 -23.22
C VAL A 380 0.94 -7.26 -22.83
N PRO A 381 0.35 -6.52 -23.79
CA PRO A 381 -0.52 -5.38 -23.49
C PRO A 381 -1.76 -5.78 -22.69
N GLN A 382 -2.36 -4.82 -21.98
CA GLN A 382 -3.41 -5.10 -21.01
C GLN A 382 -4.63 -4.17 -21.17
N VAL A 383 -5.83 -4.71 -20.95
CA VAL A 383 -7.00 -3.90 -20.56
C VAL A 383 -7.32 -4.29 -19.13
N ILE A 384 -7.42 -3.29 -18.26
CA ILE A 384 -7.59 -3.53 -16.82
C ILE A 384 -8.99 -3.08 -16.44
N ILE A 385 -9.75 -3.96 -15.79
CA ILE A 385 -11.07 -3.69 -15.23
C ILE A 385 -10.97 -3.80 -13.71
N PRO A 386 -10.55 -2.74 -13.01
CA PRO A 386 -10.36 -2.78 -11.56
C PRO A 386 -11.65 -3.07 -10.83
N ILE A 387 -11.62 -4.01 -9.88
CA ILE A 387 -12.77 -4.35 -9.05
C ILE A 387 -12.65 -3.76 -7.66
N PHE A 388 -11.54 -4.00 -6.93
CA PHE A 388 -11.36 -3.53 -5.55
C PHE A 388 -9.90 -3.52 -5.09
N ALA A 389 -9.67 -3.06 -3.86
CA ALA A 389 -8.37 -3.04 -3.19
C ALA A 389 -7.31 -2.29 -4.02
N ASP A 390 -6.18 -2.91 -4.34
CA ASP A 390 -5.05 -2.29 -5.04
C ASP A 390 -5.26 -2.13 -6.56
N GLN A 391 -6.33 -2.71 -7.10
CA GLN A 391 -6.49 -2.92 -8.54
C GLN A 391 -6.63 -1.61 -9.33
N GLN A 392 -7.30 -0.60 -8.78
CA GLN A 392 -7.48 0.72 -9.43
C GLN A 392 -6.12 1.39 -9.62
N ARG A 393 -5.35 1.45 -8.53
CA ARG A 393 -4.00 1.99 -8.52
C ARG A 393 -3.07 1.19 -9.44
N ASN A 394 -3.19 -0.14 -9.48
CA ASN A 394 -2.44 -0.98 -10.40
C ASN A 394 -2.80 -0.73 -11.87
N GLY A 395 -4.07 -0.43 -12.14
CA GLY A 395 -4.53 0.06 -13.44
C GLY A 395 -3.76 1.32 -13.86
N ARG A 396 -3.69 2.32 -12.97
CA ARG A 396 -2.94 3.56 -13.22
C ARG A 396 -1.45 3.33 -13.37
N MET A 397 -0.88 2.35 -12.68
CA MET A 397 0.49 1.90 -12.91
C MET A 397 0.71 1.41 -14.36
N ALA A 398 -0.16 0.56 -14.90
CA ALA A 398 -0.05 0.09 -16.29
C ALA A 398 -0.22 1.21 -17.32
N GLU A 399 -1.16 2.14 -17.09
CA GLU A 399 -1.34 3.33 -17.94
C GLU A 399 -0.13 4.24 -17.89
N ARG A 400 0.47 4.44 -16.71
CA ARG A 400 1.68 5.25 -16.55
C ARG A 400 2.86 4.71 -17.35
N ARG A 401 2.93 3.39 -17.51
CA ARG A 401 3.90 2.70 -18.36
C ARG A 401 3.48 2.61 -19.82
N GLY A 402 2.24 3.01 -20.14
CA GLY A 402 1.67 2.91 -21.48
C GLY A 402 1.59 1.47 -21.97
N ILE A 403 1.40 0.49 -21.07
CA ILE A 403 1.28 -0.94 -21.39
C ILE A 403 -0.15 -1.45 -21.29
N GLY A 404 -1.07 -0.63 -20.78
CA GLY A 404 -2.48 -0.97 -20.74
C GLY A 404 -3.39 0.24 -20.57
N LYS A 405 -4.70 -0.03 -20.66
CA LYS A 405 -5.79 0.95 -20.51
C LYS A 405 -6.75 0.49 -19.43
N VAL A 406 -7.17 1.41 -18.56
CA VAL A 406 -8.18 1.12 -17.53
C VAL A 406 -9.59 1.30 -18.11
N LEU A 407 -10.48 0.36 -17.81
CA LEU A 407 -11.91 0.43 -18.05
C LEU A 407 -12.60 0.28 -16.69
N SER A 408 -13.32 1.32 -16.27
CA SER A 408 -14.07 1.28 -15.00
C SER A 408 -15.08 0.14 -15.02
N LYS A 409 -15.15 -0.64 -13.93
CA LYS A 409 -16.14 -1.71 -13.75
C LYS A 409 -17.59 -1.22 -13.93
N LEU A 410 -17.87 0.04 -13.59
CA LEU A 410 -19.19 0.67 -13.70
C LEU A 410 -19.53 1.10 -15.14
N GLU A 411 -18.53 1.13 -16.02
CA GLU A 411 -18.66 1.55 -17.41
C GLU A 411 -18.57 0.36 -18.39
N VAL A 412 -18.47 -0.87 -17.86
CA VAL A 412 -18.39 -2.08 -18.68
C VAL A 412 -19.69 -2.27 -19.45
N GLY A 413 -19.57 -2.33 -20.77
CA GLY A 413 -20.65 -2.55 -21.70
C GLY A 413 -20.09 -2.58 -23.12
N LYS A 414 -20.97 -2.82 -24.11
CA LYS A 414 -20.56 -3.09 -25.51
C LYS A 414 -19.58 -2.06 -26.07
N LYS A 415 -19.97 -0.77 -26.03
CA LYS A 415 -19.20 0.32 -26.61
C LYS A 415 -17.82 0.44 -25.95
N ASN A 416 -17.79 0.60 -24.63
CA ASN A 416 -16.58 0.90 -23.88
C ASN A 416 -15.61 -0.29 -23.85
N PHE A 417 -16.13 -1.52 -23.78
CA PHE A 417 -15.30 -2.73 -23.87
C PHE A 417 -14.65 -2.85 -25.25
N LYS A 418 -15.45 -2.74 -26.33
CA LYS A 418 -14.95 -2.78 -27.71
C LYS A 418 -13.90 -1.71 -27.96
N GLU A 419 -14.18 -0.47 -27.56
CA GLU A 419 -13.26 0.65 -27.72
C GLU A 419 -11.95 0.40 -26.97
N SER A 420 -12.01 -0.05 -25.72
CA SER A 420 -10.81 -0.30 -24.90
C SER A 420 -9.94 -1.41 -25.50
N VAL A 421 -10.54 -2.53 -25.88
CA VAL A 421 -9.85 -3.67 -26.51
C VAL A 421 -9.21 -3.26 -27.84
N LEU A 422 -9.97 -2.62 -28.73
CA LEU A 422 -9.45 -2.20 -30.04
C LEU A 422 -8.40 -1.10 -29.91
N THR A 423 -8.53 -0.18 -28.96
CA THR A 423 -7.51 0.85 -28.69
C THR A 423 -6.16 0.20 -28.39
N VAL A 424 -6.13 -0.77 -27.47
CA VAL A 424 -4.89 -1.42 -27.06
C VAL A 424 -4.33 -2.32 -28.17
N LEU A 425 -5.18 -3.08 -28.87
CA LEU A 425 -4.76 -3.95 -29.97
C LEU A 425 -4.23 -3.18 -31.19
N LYS A 426 -4.86 -2.06 -31.55
CA LYS A 426 -4.56 -1.32 -32.78
C LYS A 426 -3.53 -0.21 -32.62
N THR A 427 -3.19 0.20 -31.39
CA THR A 427 -2.21 1.26 -31.16
C THR A 427 -0.82 0.66 -30.88
N PRO A 428 0.17 0.79 -31.79
CA PRO A 428 1.46 0.08 -31.67
C PRO A 428 2.28 0.43 -30.43
N SER A 429 2.06 1.62 -29.84
CA SER A 429 2.80 2.07 -28.66
C SER A 429 2.59 1.16 -27.45
N TYR A 430 1.41 0.57 -27.26
CA TYR A 430 1.17 -0.35 -26.13
C TYR A 430 2.09 -1.57 -26.18
N LYS A 431 2.20 -2.22 -27.35
CA LYS A 431 3.09 -3.38 -27.51
C LYS A 431 4.57 -2.97 -27.43
N LYS A 432 4.94 -1.83 -28.03
CA LYS A 432 6.31 -1.30 -27.96
C LYS A 432 6.73 -1.03 -26.51
N ASN A 433 5.86 -0.41 -25.73
CA ASN A 433 6.10 -0.14 -24.31
C ASN A 433 6.13 -1.43 -23.50
N ALA A 434 5.22 -2.38 -23.75
CA ALA A 434 5.21 -3.67 -23.07
C ALA A 434 6.53 -4.44 -23.27
N ILE A 435 7.07 -4.45 -24.49
CA ILE A 435 8.39 -5.05 -24.79
C ILE A 435 9.50 -4.33 -24.03
N ARG A 436 9.49 -3.00 -24.04
CA ARG A 436 10.50 -2.18 -23.34
C ARG A 436 10.49 -2.45 -21.83
N ILE A 437 9.32 -2.42 -21.20
CA ILE A 437 9.17 -2.65 -19.76
C ILE A 437 9.56 -4.07 -19.40
N ALA A 438 9.11 -5.08 -20.15
CA ALA A 438 9.49 -6.46 -19.92
C ALA A 438 11.01 -6.67 -20.00
N LYS A 439 11.68 -6.01 -20.95
CA LYS A 439 13.14 -6.03 -21.08
C LYS A 439 13.80 -5.47 -19.82
N MET A 440 13.39 -4.28 -19.38
CA MET A 440 13.92 -3.65 -18.17
C MET A 440 13.71 -4.49 -16.91
N MET A 441 12.55 -5.14 -16.76
CA MET A 441 12.26 -6.01 -15.62
C MET A 441 13.14 -7.27 -15.60
N ARG A 442 13.37 -7.90 -16.76
CA ARG A 442 14.18 -9.13 -16.87
C ARG A 442 15.68 -8.88 -16.79
N GLU A 443 16.15 -7.71 -17.23
CA GLU A 443 17.57 -7.35 -17.24
C GLU A 443 18.04 -6.67 -15.94
N LYS A 444 17.22 -6.67 -14.89
CA LYS A 444 17.64 -6.16 -13.58
C LYS A 444 18.85 -6.95 -13.06
N PRO A 445 19.78 -6.31 -12.32
CA PRO A 445 20.99 -6.97 -11.85
C PRO A 445 20.77 -8.17 -10.93
N PHE A 446 19.63 -8.22 -10.23
CA PHE A 446 19.29 -9.29 -9.30
C PHE A 446 17.88 -9.81 -9.59
N THR A 447 17.73 -11.12 -9.55
CA THR A 447 16.41 -11.76 -9.64
C THR A 447 15.60 -11.53 -8.35
N PRO A 448 14.26 -11.64 -8.38
CA PRO A 448 13.45 -11.66 -7.17
C PRO A 448 13.91 -12.73 -6.16
N GLU A 449 14.28 -13.92 -6.65
CA GLU A 449 14.81 -15.03 -5.85
C GLU A 449 16.14 -14.65 -5.17
N ASP A 450 17.09 -14.08 -5.93
CA ASP A 450 18.37 -13.61 -5.36
C ASP A 450 18.14 -12.61 -4.23
N ARG A 451 17.25 -11.64 -4.44
CA ARG A 451 16.97 -10.61 -3.44
C ARG A 451 16.34 -11.21 -2.20
N LEU A 452 15.34 -12.08 -2.36
CA LEU A 452 14.70 -12.77 -1.25
C LEU A 452 15.74 -13.51 -0.42
N VAL A 453 16.45 -14.45 -1.05
CA VAL A 453 17.38 -15.35 -0.35
C VAL A 453 18.51 -14.57 0.32
N ARG A 454 19.16 -13.63 -0.39
CA ARG A 454 20.30 -12.90 0.17
C ARG A 454 19.92 -12.01 1.35
N TRP A 455 18.78 -11.34 1.27
CA TRP A 455 18.31 -10.49 2.38
C TRP A 455 17.78 -11.32 3.55
N THR A 456 17.16 -12.47 3.30
CA THR A 456 16.78 -13.40 4.37
C THR A 456 18.00 -13.98 5.06
N ASN A 457 19.03 -14.40 4.32
CA ASN A 457 20.30 -14.85 4.89
C ASN A 457 20.96 -13.76 5.73
N PHE A 458 21.00 -12.53 5.20
CA PHE A 458 21.52 -11.39 5.94
C PHE A 458 20.78 -11.17 7.27
N ALA A 459 19.45 -11.27 7.27
CA ALA A 459 18.65 -11.18 8.50
C ALA A 459 18.88 -12.36 9.45
N ILE A 460 19.04 -13.59 8.94
CA ILE A 460 19.37 -14.76 9.78
C ILE A 460 20.74 -14.56 10.45
N ASP A 461 21.74 -14.12 9.69
CA ASP A 461 23.12 -13.95 10.16
C ASP A 461 23.28 -12.85 11.22
N HIS A 462 22.45 -11.82 11.17
CA HIS A 462 22.60 -10.63 12.01
C HIS A 462 21.44 -10.45 13.00
N GLY A 463 20.43 -11.33 12.97
CA GLY A 463 19.24 -11.20 13.79
C GLY A 463 18.40 -9.97 13.42
N VAL A 464 17.91 -9.25 14.43
CA VAL A 464 17.11 -8.04 14.23
C VAL A 464 17.99 -6.91 13.71
N LEU A 465 17.65 -6.34 12.56
CA LEU A 465 18.38 -5.25 11.91
C LEU A 465 17.96 -3.88 12.47
N GLU A 466 18.37 -3.58 13.70
CA GLU A 466 18.01 -2.34 14.39
C GLU A 466 18.47 -1.08 13.64
N GLU A 467 19.57 -1.15 12.90
CA GLU A 467 20.13 -0.06 12.12
C GLU A 467 19.21 0.41 10.99
N PHE A 468 18.27 -0.43 10.57
CA PHE A 468 17.29 -0.07 9.53
C PHE A 468 16.02 0.54 10.12
N HIS A 469 15.88 0.59 11.45
CA HIS A 469 14.73 1.18 12.11
C HIS A 469 14.74 2.70 11.97
N VAL A 470 13.70 3.24 11.33
CA VAL A 470 13.54 4.68 11.15
C VAL A 470 12.65 5.26 12.24
N GLU A 471 13.05 6.41 12.78
CA GLU A 471 12.32 7.04 13.89
C GLU A 471 10.92 7.53 13.48
N GLY A 472 10.71 7.83 12.21
CA GLY A 472 9.40 8.22 11.68
C GLY A 472 8.27 7.22 11.97
N SER A 473 8.59 5.93 12.14
CA SER A 473 7.62 4.89 12.52
C SER A 473 7.07 5.03 13.96
N ARG A 474 7.74 5.82 14.80
CA ARG A 474 7.41 6.02 16.22
C ARG A 474 6.85 7.41 16.53
N LEU A 475 6.83 8.31 15.55
CA LEU A 475 6.35 9.67 15.72
C LEU A 475 4.82 9.73 15.60
N SER A 476 4.19 10.56 16.44
CA SER A 476 2.80 10.94 16.22
C SER A 476 2.69 11.78 14.94
N GLY A 477 1.50 11.82 14.33
CA GLY A 477 1.27 12.62 13.11
C GLY A 477 1.65 14.10 13.29
N LEU A 478 1.43 14.67 14.49
CA LEU A 478 1.79 16.06 14.79
C LEU A 478 3.30 16.29 14.70
N VAL A 479 4.10 15.41 15.31
CA VAL A 479 5.57 15.51 15.30
C VAL A 479 6.14 15.17 13.92
N TYR A 480 5.61 14.11 13.29
CA TYR A 480 6.03 13.67 11.94
C TYR A 480 5.91 14.81 10.92
N TYR A 481 4.80 15.55 10.96
CA TYR A 481 4.58 16.71 10.08
C TYR A 481 5.08 18.04 10.65
N ASN A 482 5.79 18.03 11.79
CA ASN A 482 6.34 19.22 12.45
C ASN A 482 5.26 20.31 12.74
N LEU A 483 4.03 19.88 13.04
CA LEU A 483 2.92 20.77 13.37
C LEU A 483 3.01 21.33 14.80
N ASP A 484 3.84 20.71 15.64
CA ASP A 484 4.13 21.03 17.04
C ASP A 484 5.28 22.04 17.25
N VAL A 485 5.93 22.48 16.16
CA VAL A 485 7.18 23.26 16.19
C VAL A 485 7.05 24.69 16.76
N MET A 486 5.87 25.34 16.72
CA MET A 486 5.71 26.69 17.30
C MET A 486 4.40 26.88 18.07
N PHE A 487 4.51 27.34 19.32
CA PHE A 487 3.38 27.57 20.21
C PHE A 487 3.18 29.07 20.49
N THR A 488 1.93 29.51 20.61
CA THR A 488 1.58 30.86 21.09
C THR A 488 0.66 30.76 22.30
N GLN A 489 0.81 31.68 23.26
CA GLN A 489 -0.11 31.84 24.38
C GLN A 489 -0.63 33.29 24.35
N PRO A 490 -1.94 33.53 24.12
CA PRO A 490 -3.01 32.56 23.91
C PRO A 490 -2.85 31.78 22.59
N GLY A 491 -3.41 30.56 22.59
CA GLY A 491 -3.27 29.62 21.47
C GLY A 491 -4.22 29.88 20.30
N THR A 492 -5.33 30.59 20.55
CA THR A 492 -6.48 30.67 19.65
C THR A 492 -6.83 32.10 19.23
N LYS A 493 -7.00 33.04 20.18
CA LYS A 493 -7.41 34.43 19.90
C LYS A 493 -6.84 35.41 20.92
N ILE A 494 -6.74 36.67 20.54
CA ILE A 494 -6.41 37.80 21.42
C ILE A 494 -7.70 38.60 21.65
N VAL A 495 -7.98 38.98 22.90
CA VAL A 495 -9.23 39.69 23.24
C VAL A 495 -8.89 41.06 23.80
N PHE A 496 -9.46 42.11 23.20
CA PHE A 496 -9.50 43.45 23.77
C PHE A 496 -10.93 43.75 24.22
N ASN A 497 -11.13 44.21 25.46
CA ASN A 497 -12.44 44.67 25.91
C ASN A 497 -12.62 46.13 25.43
N ALA A 498 -13.45 46.37 24.43
CA ALA A 498 -13.73 47.69 23.82
C ALA A 498 -15.17 48.14 24.16
N PRO A 499 -15.53 49.44 24.17
CA PRO A 499 -14.73 50.59 23.77
C PRO A 499 -13.72 51.01 24.85
N TYR A 500 -12.65 51.67 24.42
CA TYR A 500 -11.66 52.34 25.26
C TYR A 500 -11.19 53.61 24.57
N ASP A 501 -10.86 54.61 25.39
CA ASP A 501 -10.43 55.93 24.92
C ASP A 501 -8.91 56.01 24.68
N ASP A 502 -8.16 55.00 25.15
CA ASP A 502 -6.70 54.95 25.09
C ASP A 502 -6.18 53.60 24.58
N LYS A 503 -4.91 53.60 24.13
CA LYS A 503 -4.20 52.43 23.63
C LYS A 503 -4.11 51.31 24.69
N HIS A 504 -4.55 50.11 24.34
CA HIS A 504 -4.48 48.93 25.21
C HIS A 504 -3.41 47.95 24.71
N THR A 505 -2.77 47.23 25.65
CA THR A 505 -1.74 46.24 25.32
C THR A 505 -2.09 44.87 25.89
N TYR A 506 -2.09 43.87 25.03
CA TYR A 506 -2.25 42.46 25.36
C TYR A 506 -0.91 41.74 25.16
N HIS A 507 -0.47 40.93 26.13
CA HIS A 507 0.80 40.22 26.01
C HIS A 507 0.58 38.80 25.47
N ILE A 508 1.30 38.45 24.41
CA ILE A 508 1.33 37.09 23.88
C ILE A 508 2.72 36.48 24.05
N LYS A 509 2.80 35.20 24.38
CA LYS A 509 4.06 34.46 24.44
C LYS A 509 4.23 33.63 23.18
N VAL A 510 5.38 33.74 22.52
CA VAL A 510 5.77 32.89 21.39
C VAL A 510 6.90 31.99 21.84
N ILE A 511 6.75 30.68 21.65
CA ILE A 511 7.71 29.67 22.12
C ILE A 511 8.24 28.88 20.92
N ASN A 512 9.56 28.78 20.79
CA ASN A 512 10.20 27.85 19.87
C ASN A 512 10.25 26.46 20.49
N SER A 513 9.29 25.61 20.14
CA SER A 513 9.24 24.22 20.60
C SER A 513 10.13 23.27 19.78
N SER A 514 10.78 23.77 18.72
CA SER A 514 11.59 22.94 17.83
C SER A 514 13.01 22.71 18.33
N ALA A 515 13.69 21.74 17.71
CA ALA A 515 15.10 21.45 17.96
C ALA A 515 16.08 22.38 17.20
N ARG A 516 15.58 23.33 16.38
CA ARG A 516 16.40 24.25 15.59
C ARG A 516 16.13 25.70 15.96
N ARG A 517 17.12 26.56 15.73
CA ARG A 517 16.95 28.02 15.84
C ARG A 517 16.00 28.49 14.74
N ILE A 518 15.07 29.36 15.11
CA ILE A 518 14.10 29.95 14.18
C ILE A 518 14.21 31.47 14.18
N GLY A 519 13.98 32.07 13.01
CA GLY A 519 13.63 33.48 12.89
C GLY A 519 12.11 33.62 12.86
N TYR A 520 11.55 34.58 13.58
CA TYR A 520 10.12 34.90 13.54
C TYR A 520 9.89 36.36 13.13
N GLY A 521 8.77 36.62 12.46
CA GLY A 521 8.29 37.95 12.10
C GLY A 521 6.79 38.06 12.27
N ILE A 522 6.30 39.24 12.61
CA ILE A 522 4.90 39.50 12.89
C ILE A 522 4.28 40.40 11.82
N LYS A 523 3.08 40.04 11.36
CA LYS A 523 2.26 40.87 10.47
C LYS A 523 0.92 41.16 11.12
N THR A 524 0.42 42.38 10.96
CA THR A 524 -0.94 42.77 11.38
C THR A 524 -1.78 43.05 10.15
N THR A 525 -3.08 42.76 10.19
CA THR A 525 -4.00 43.11 9.09
C THR A 525 -4.40 44.58 9.08
N ASN A 526 -4.27 45.27 10.22
CA ASN A 526 -4.61 46.68 10.38
C ASN A 526 -3.49 47.42 11.13
N MET A 527 -2.49 47.93 10.38
CA MET A 527 -1.32 48.61 10.95
C MET A 527 -1.64 49.99 11.55
N LYS A 528 -2.84 50.55 11.29
CA LYS A 528 -3.26 51.82 11.90
C LYS A 528 -3.74 51.65 13.33
N ARG A 529 -4.25 50.46 13.65
CA ARG A 529 -4.84 50.13 14.94
C ARG A 529 -3.99 49.15 15.74
N LEU A 530 -3.33 48.20 15.07
CA LEU A 530 -2.60 47.11 15.71
C LEU A 530 -1.09 47.29 15.57
N GLY A 531 -0.41 47.30 16.70
CA GLY A 531 1.05 47.28 16.82
C GLY A 531 1.54 46.03 17.54
N VAL A 532 2.77 45.58 17.24
CA VAL A 532 3.40 44.46 17.96
C VAL A 532 4.87 44.77 18.23
N ASP A 533 5.30 44.57 19.47
CA ASP A 533 6.70 44.74 19.89
C ASP A 533 7.19 43.55 20.74
N PRO A 534 8.36 42.95 20.44
CA PRO A 534 9.14 43.14 19.22
C PRO A 534 8.45 42.55 17.98
N PRO A 535 8.50 43.22 16.80
CA PRO A 535 7.83 42.76 15.58
C PRO A 535 8.53 41.58 14.89
N CYS A 536 9.76 41.26 15.28
CA CYS A 536 10.53 40.13 14.76
C CYS A 536 11.65 39.75 15.74
N GLY A 537 12.26 38.58 15.55
CA GLY A 537 13.36 38.14 16.39
C GLY A 537 13.86 36.75 16.04
N VAL A 538 14.75 36.23 16.89
CA VAL A 538 15.35 34.90 16.75
C VAL A 538 15.23 34.15 18.05
N LEU A 539 14.75 32.92 18.00
CA LEU A 539 14.57 32.04 19.16
C LEU A 539 15.40 30.78 18.99
N ASP A 540 16.24 30.47 19.98
CA ASP A 540 16.87 29.16 20.10
C ASP A 540 15.85 28.09 20.53
N PRO A 541 16.16 26.79 20.39
CA PRO A 541 15.32 25.72 20.89
C PRO A 541 14.91 25.94 22.35
N LYS A 542 13.61 25.81 22.64
CA LYS A 542 12.97 26.00 23.96
C LYS A 542 12.93 27.44 24.47
N GLU A 543 13.45 28.41 23.72
CA GLU A 543 13.31 29.82 24.09
C GLU A 543 11.90 30.35 23.82
N ALA A 544 11.53 31.38 24.59
CA ALA A 544 10.29 32.09 24.41
C ALA A 544 10.53 33.60 24.43
N VAL A 545 9.67 34.32 23.73
CA VAL A 545 9.61 35.78 23.75
C VAL A 545 8.20 36.22 24.14
N LEU A 546 8.11 37.28 24.92
CA LEU A 546 6.86 37.96 25.21
C LEU A 546 6.71 39.11 24.20
N LEU A 547 5.60 39.14 23.49
CA LEU A 547 5.25 40.19 22.54
C LEU A 547 4.13 41.03 23.13
N ALA A 548 4.31 42.33 23.16
CA ALA A 548 3.28 43.32 23.45
C ALA A 548 2.48 43.58 22.17
N VAL A 549 1.24 43.13 22.14
CA VAL A 549 0.27 43.44 21.09
C VAL A 549 -0.54 44.64 21.54
N SER A 550 -0.40 45.76 20.86
CA SER A 550 -1.15 46.97 21.19
C SER A 550 -2.28 47.24 20.21
N CYS A 551 -3.41 47.70 20.73
CA CYS A 551 -4.54 48.20 19.96
C CYS A 551 -4.79 49.68 20.32
N ASP A 552 -4.64 50.57 19.34
CA ASP A 552 -4.98 51.99 19.49
C ASP A 552 -6.50 52.18 19.56
N ALA A 553 -6.94 53.26 20.20
CA ALA A 553 -8.35 53.61 20.29
C ALA A 553 -8.96 53.83 18.89
N PHE A 554 -10.19 53.40 18.70
CA PHE A 554 -10.91 53.46 17.43
C PHE A 554 -12.41 53.57 17.66
N ALA A 555 -13.17 53.96 16.62
CA ALA A 555 -14.62 54.07 16.71
C ALA A 555 -15.29 52.68 16.70
N PHE A 556 -15.35 52.06 17.87
CA PHE A 556 -15.95 50.73 18.05
C PHE A 556 -17.42 50.70 17.60
N GLY A 557 -17.77 49.71 16.78
CA GLY A 557 -19.10 49.59 16.15
C GLY A 557 -19.32 50.44 14.89
N GLN A 558 -18.40 51.34 14.55
CA GLN A 558 -18.44 52.13 13.30
C GLN A 558 -17.38 51.70 12.29
N GLU A 559 -16.23 51.21 12.77
CA GLU A 559 -15.15 50.70 11.93
C GLU A 559 -15.22 49.16 11.77
N ASP A 560 -14.83 48.65 10.59
CA ASP A 560 -14.77 47.20 10.34
C ASP A 560 -13.66 46.54 11.17
N THR A 561 -14.03 45.53 11.95
CA THR A 561 -13.14 44.76 12.83
C THR A 561 -13.08 43.28 12.45
N ASN A 562 -13.85 42.82 11.46
CA ASN A 562 -14.10 41.40 11.20
C ASN A 562 -12.85 40.62 10.74
N ASN A 563 -11.81 41.32 10.30
CA ASN A 563 -10.57 40.74 9.77
C ASN A 563 -9.32 41.12 10.57
N ASP A 564 -9.47 41.74 11.74
CA ASP A 564 -8.33 42.09 12.57
C ASP A 564 -7.65 40.83 13.12
N ARG A 565 -6.37 40.66 12.82
CA ARG A 565 -5.55 39.53 13.25
C ARG A 565 -4.08 39.87 13.25
N ILE A 566 -3.34 39.05 14.00
CA ILE A 566 -1.89 39.03 14.00
C ILE A 566 -1.43 37.70 13.44
N THR A 567 -0.46 37.75 12.54
CA THR A 567 0.15 36.56 11.94
C THR A 567 1.58 36.44 12.44
N VAL A 568 1.87 35.36 13.16
CA VAL A 568 3.23 34.95 13.49
C VAL A 568 3.76 34.13 12.32
N GLU A 569 4.75 34.64 11.61
CA GLU A 569 5.48 33.90 10.57
C GLU A 569 6.83 33.44 11.11
N TRP A 570 7.27 32.24 10.74
CA TRP A 570 8.60 31.78 11.13
C TRP A 570 9.22 30.82 10.12
N THR A 571 10.54 30.73 10.18
CA THR A 571 11.37 29.86 9.34
C THR A 571 12.62 29.43 10.10
N ASN A 572 13.23 28.34 9.68
CA ASN A 572 14.51 27.91 10.26
C ASN A 572 15.61 28.87 9.82
N THR A 573 16.53 29.22 10.74
CA THR A 573 17.71 29.99 10.35
C THR A 573 18.69 29.10 9.58
N PRO A 574 19.49 29.65 8.64
CA PRO A 574 20.61 28.91 8.04
C PRO A 574 21.57 28.37 9.10
N ASP A 575 22.21 27.25 8.81
CA ASP A 575 23.18 26.65 9.74
C ASP A 575 24.36 27.61 9.98
N GLY A 576 24.73 27.78 11.24
CA GLY A 576 25.78 28.73 11.66
C GLY A 576 25.36 30.21 11.65
N ALA A 577 24.09 30.54 11.34
CA ALA A 577 23.64 31.92 11.37
C ALA A 577 23.72 32.52 12.79
N ALA A 578 24.21 33.77 12.87
CA ALA A 578 24.19 34.55 14.10
C ALA A 578 22.75 34.71 14.63
N LYS A 579 22.61 34.89 15.95
CA LYS A 579 21.31 35.13 16.61
C LYS A 579 20.83 36.57 16.38
N GLN A 580 20.67 36.93 15.10
CA GLN A 580 20.26 38.24 14.64
C GLN A 580 19.28 38.05 13.49
N PHE A 581 18.10 38.64 13.61
CA PHE A 581 17.04 38.48 12.61
C PHE A 581 17.47 39.01 11.25
N ARG A 582 17.20 38.24 10.18
CA ARG A 582 17.38 38.69 8.79
C ARG A 582 16.11 38.46 7.99
N ARG A 583 15.58 39.52 7.38
CA ARG A 583 14.34 39.48 6.59
C ARG A 583 14.44 38.57 5.37
N GLU A 584 15.64 38.42 4.80
CA GLU A 584 15.93 37.57 3.65
C GLU A 584 15.53 36.10 3.85
N TRP A 585 15.50 35.61 5.10
CA TRP A 585 15.08 34.24 5.41
C TRP A 585 13.62 33.94 5.01
N PHE A 586 12.81 34.99 4.82
CA PHE A 586 11.40 34.90 4.44
C PHE A 586 11.15 35.16 2.94
N GLN A 587 12.21 35.37 2.15
CA GLN A 587 12.13 35.77 0.73
C GLN A 587 12.62 34.68 -0.25
N GLY A 588 13.22 33.60 0.24
CA GLY A 588 13.67 32.47 -0.60
C GLY A 588 12.66 31.33 -0.72
N ASP A 589 13.04 30.25 -1.41
CA ASP A 589 12.22 29.03 -1.62
C ASP A 589 12.04 28.16 -0.35
N GLY A 590 12.43 28.69 0.82
CA GLY A 590 12.29 28.03 2.11
C GLY A 590 10.84 27.99 2.60
N MET A 591 10.50 26.95 3.36
CA MET A 591 9.17 26.81 3.95
C MET A 591 8.95 27.83 5.08
N VAL A 592 8.25 28.92 4.78
CA VAL A 592 7.74 29.88 5.77
C VAL A 592 6.43 29.33 6.36
N ARG A 593 6.42 29.12 7.67
CA ARG A 593 5.23 28.68 8.42
C ARG A 593 4.51 29.90 8.99
N ARG A 594 3.19 29.79 9.18
CA ARG A 594 2.33 30.88 9.65
C ARG A 594 1.34 30.40 10.69
N LYS A 595 1.10 31.23 11.71
CA LYS A 595 0.01 31.05 12.68
C LYS A 595 -0.75 32.36 12.81
N ASN A 596 -2.06 32.29 12.56
CA ASN A 596 -2.96 33.43 12.68
C ASN A 596 -3.61 33.45 14.06
N LEU A 597 -3.61 34.61 14.69
CA LEU A 597 -4.31 34.92 15.93
C LEU A 597 -5.35 36.01 15.64
N PRO A 598 -6.64 35.68 15.47
CA PRO A 598 -7.70 36.67 15.35
C PRO A 598 -7.75 37.57 16.59
N ILE A 599 -8.07 38.85 16.36
CA ILE A 599 -8.41 39.82 17.40
C ILE A 599 -9.92 39.81 17.58
N GLU A 600 -10.36 39.60 18.81
CA GLU A 600 -11.75 39.74 19.21
C GLU A 600 -11.90 40.98 20.08
N TYR A 601 -12.92 41.77 19.76
CA TYR A 601 -13.28 42.95 20.53
C TYR A 601 -14.53 42.60 21.34
N ASN A 602 -14.36 42.42 22.65
CA ASN A 602 -15.45 42.13 23.56
C ASN A 602 -16.09 43.46 24.01
N PRO A 603 -17.39 43.70 23.72
CA PRO A 603 -18.08 44.95 24.02
C PRO A 603 -18.25 45.25 25.52
#